data_AF-D0SGP0-F1
#
_entry.id   AF-D0SGP0-F1
#
_cell.length_a   1.000
_cell.length_b   1.000
_cell.length_c   1.000
_cell.angle_alpha   90.00
_cell.angle_beta   90.00
_cell.angle_gamma   90.00
#
_symmetry.space_group_name_H-M   'P 1'
#
loop_
_entity.id
_entity.type
_entity.pdbx_description
1 polymer ?
#
loop_
_entity_poly.entity_id
_entity_poly.type
_entity_poly.pdbx_seq_one_letter_code
_entity_poly.pdbx_strand_id
1 'polypeptide(L)'
;LPASADLAKVDLWFQDESRVGQQGSISRVWHYRGERPRLVRQQQFEYSYIYGAICPARGVCCGLVLPRANIEGMRLHLQEISAQVPEGHHSCCDR
;
A
#
# COMPACT_ATOMS: atom_id res chain seq x y z
N LEU A 1 4.61 -5.75 24.88
CA LEU A 1 4.58 -7.23 24.73
C LEU A 1 4.25 -7.83 26.09
N PRO A 2 3.46 -8.93 26.17
CA PRO A 2 3.25 -9.60 27.44
C PRO A 2 4.62 -10.02 28.02
N ALA A 3 4.77 -9.97 29.34
CA ALA A 3 6.06 -10.20 30.00
C ALA A 3 6.65 -11.61 29.74
N SER A 4 5.85 -12.54 29.25
CA SER A 4 6.23 -13.90 28.86
C SER A 4 6.66 -14.06 27.40
N ALA A 5 6.60 -13.01 26.57
CA ALA A 5 6.96 -13.10 25.16
C ALA A 5 8.49 -13.06 24.99
N ASP A 6 9.02 -14.09 24.36
CA ASP A 6 10.41 -14.15 23.92
C ASP A 6 10.62 -13.22 22.73
N LEU A 7 11.52 -12.24 22.87
CA LEU A 7 11.84 -11.28 21.82
C LEU A 7 12.44 -11.96 20.57
N ALA A 8 13.06 -13.14 20.72
CA ALA A 8 13.55 -13.92 19.59
C ALA A 8 12.42 -14.46 18.69
N LYS A 9 11.18 -14.47 19.19
CA LYS A 9 9.98 -14.93 18.47
C LYS A 9 9.10 -13.77 18.00
N VAL A 10 9.62 -12.55 17.98
CA VAL A 10 8.91 -11.38 17.48
C VAL A 10 9.46 -11.00 16.11
N ASP A 11 8.62 -11.11 15.10
CA ASP A 11 8.91 -10.67 13.74
C ASP A 11 8.51 -9.20 13.60
N LEU A 12 9.47 -8.34 13.25
CA LEU A 12 9.21 -6.95 12.90
C LEU A 12 8.75 -6.86 11.43
N TRP A 13 7.57 -6.29 11.24
CA TRP A 13 6.95 -6.06 9.94
C TRP A 13 6.89 -4.57 9.65
N PHE A 14 7.34 -4.19 8.46
CA PHE A 14 7.22 -2.85 7.93
C PHE A 14 6.06 -2.81 6.95
N GLN A 15 5.03 -2.01 7.22
CA GLN A 15 3.84 -1.91 6.37
C GLN A 15 3.61 -0.50 5.86
N ASP A 16 3.05 -0.39 4.66
CA ASP A 16 2.61 0.89 4.10
C ASP A 16 1.40 0.71 3.18
N GLU A 17 0.69 1.81 2.97
CA GLU A 17 -0.45 1.91 2.05
C GLU A 17 -0.18 3.02 1.03
N SER A 18 -0.24 2.66 -0.26
CA SER A 18 -0.03 3.61 -1.35
C SER A 18 -1.16 3.59 -2.36
N ARG A 19 -1.60 4.77 -2.80
CA ARG A 19 -2.60 4.91 -3.85
C ARG A 19 -1.91 4.93 -5.22
N VAL A 20 -2.27 3.99 -6.08
CA VAL A 20 -1.84 3.93 -7.48
C VAL A 20 -3.02 4.28 -8.39
N GLY A 21 -2.77 5.10 -9.40
CA GLY A 21 -3.82 5.50 -10.35
C GLY A 21 -3.27 6.40 -11.43
N GLN A 22 -3.94 6.42 -12.59
CA GLN A 22 -3.52 7.27 -13.69
C GLN A 22 -4.02 8.70 -13.46
N GLN A 23 -3.14 9.55 -12.97
CA GLN A 23 -3.42 10.98 -12.92
C GLN A 23 -3.05 11.62 -14.26
N GLY A 24 -4.06 12.13 -14.99
CA GLY A 24 -3.81 12.90 -16.20
C GLY A 24 -2.92 14.12 -15.94
N SER A 25 -1.90 14.32 -16.77
CA SER A 25 -1.04 15.51 -16.72
C SER A 25 -1.68 16.67 -17.48
N ILE A 26 -1.44 17.90 -17.03
CA ILE A 26 -1.82 19.10 -17.79
C ILE A 26 -0.81 19.27 -18.91
N SER A 27 -1.12 18.71 -20.08
CA SER A 27 -0.31 18.89 -21.29
C SER A 27 -0.87 20.02 -22.15
N ARG A 28 0.02 20.84 -22.71
CA ARG A 28 -0.34 21.74 -23.81
C ARG A 28 -0.46 20.88 -25.07
N VAL A 29 -1.56 20.99 -25.78
CA VAL A 29 -1.79 20.30 -27.04
C VAL A 29 -1.18 21.11 -28.19
N TRP A 30 -0.65 20.43 -29.19
CA TRP A 30 -0.24 21.06 -30.44
C TRP A 30 -1.45 21.71 -31.10
N HIS A 31 -1.28 22.95 -31.56
CA HIS A 31 -2.33 23.72 -32.21
C HIS A 31 -1.77 24.61 -33.32
N TYR A 32 -2.66 25.10 -34.19
CA TYR A 32 -2.31 26.08 -35.21
C TYR A 32 -1.64 27.31 -34.60
N ARG A 33 -0.65 27.85 -35.32
CA ARG A 33 0.14 29.00 -34.89
C ARG A 33 -0.77 30.21 -34.67
N GLY A 34 -0.79 30.73 -33.44
CA GLY A 34 -1.65 31.85 -33.03
C GLY A 34 -2.69 31.44 -31.98
N GLU A 35 -2.99 30.15 -31.85
CA GLU A 35 -3.95 29.63 -30.88
C GLU A 35 -3.23 28.74 -29.86
N ARG A 36 -3.65 28.82 -28.59
CA ARG A 36 -3.05 28.05 -27.48
C ARG A 36 -4.12 27.47 -26.57
N PRO A 37 -4.94 26.53 -27.05
CA PRO A 37 -5.92 25.85 -26.20
C PRO A 37 -5.22 25.05 -25.11
N ARG A 38 -5.81 25.08 -23.92
CA ARG A 38 -5.38 24.29 -22.77
C ARG A 38 -6.30 23.09 -22.67
N LEU A 39 -5.74 21.88 -22.60
CA LEU A 39 -6.54 20.70 -22.31
C LEU A 39 -7.12 20.86 -20.89
N VAL A 40 -8.43 20.67 -20.75
CA VAL A 40 -9.07 20.62 -19.44
C VAL A 40 -8.54 19.38 -18.73
N ARG A 41 -7.95 19.57 -17.54
CA ARG A 41 -7.47 18.45 -16.74
C ARG A 41 -8.67 17.59 -16.37
N GLN A 42 -8.72 16.36 -16.88
CA GLN A 42 -9.69 15.39 -16.42
C GLN A 42 -9.39 15.08 -14.95
N GLN A 43 -10.31 15.45 -14.06
CA GLN A 43 -10.21 15.21 -12.61
C GLN A 43 -10.77 13.85 -12.20
N GLN A 44 -11.43 13.15 -13.12
CA GLN A 44 -11.89 11.78 -12.94
C GLN A 44 -10.74 10.84 -13.29
N PHE A 45 -10.21 10.16 -12.30
CA PHE A 45 -9.18 9.15 -12.46
C PHE A 45 -9.56 7.90 -11.70
N GLU A 46 -9.28 6.74 -12.29
CA GLU A 46 -9.37 5.46 -11.60
C GLU A 46 -8.11 5.30 -10.74
N TYR A 47 -8.32 4.78 -9.53
CA TYR A 47 -7.27 4.51 -8.59
C TYR A 47 -7.56 3.20 -7.86
N SER A 48 -6.51 2.62 -7.31
CA SER A 48 -6.55 1.50 -6.40
C SER A 48 -5.50 1.73 -5.32
N TYR A 49 -5.63 1.01 -4.23
CA TYR A 49 -4.74 1.05 -3.08
C TYR A 49 -3.92 -0.22 -3.04
N ILE A 50 -2.62 -0.07 -2.84
CA ILE A 50 -1.68 -1.15 -2.62
C ILE A 50 -1.33 -1.13 -1.14
N TYR A 51 -1.64 -2.23 -0.46
CA TYR A 51 -1.16 -2.53 0.88
C TYR A 51 0.04 -3.42 0.73
N GLY A 52 1.15 -3.07 1.36
CA GLY A 52 2.37 -3.87 1.33
C GLY A 52 2.95 -4.01 2.72
N ALA A 53 3.42 -5.21 3.05
CA ALA A 53 4.17 -5.45 4.27
C ALA A 53 5.38 -6.35 4.01
N ILE A 54 6.50 -6.06 4.68
CA ILE A 54 7.75 -6.78 4.55
C ILE A 54 8.32 -7.12 5.92
N CYS A 55 8.93 -8.30 6.06
CA CYS A 55 9.75 -8.67 7.21
C CYS A 55 11.20 -8.86 6.74
N PRO A 56 12.08 -7.85 6.87
CA PRO A 56 13.45 -7.90 6.35
C PRO A 56 14.28 -9.04 6.96
N ALA A 57 14.09 -9.33 8.24
CA ALA A 57 14.82 -10.38 8.95
C ALA A 57 14.58 -11.79 8.37
N ARG A 58 13.37 -12.01 7.81
CA ARG A 58 12.97 -13.29 7.23
C ARG A 58 12.94 -13.29 5.69
N GLY A 59 13.09 -12.13 5.07
CA GLY A 59 13.03 -11.98 3.61
C GLY A 59 11.63 -12.30 3.03
N VAL A 60 10.58 -12.19 3.83
CA VAL A 60 9.19 -12.43 3.39
C VAL A 60 8.43 -11.12 3.19
N CYS A 61 7.45 -11.13 2.29
CA CYS A 61 6.57 -10.00 2.04
C CYS A 61 5.16 -10.48 1.67
N CYS A 62 4.18 -9.61 1.88
CA CYS A 62 2.82 -9.79 1.40
C CYS A 62 2.28 -8.46 0.88
N GLY A 63 1.29 -8.53 -0.01
CA GLY A 63 0.65 -7.33 -0.52
C GLY A 63 -0.72 -7.60 -1.13
N LEU A 64 -1.59 -6.59 -1.04
CA LEU A 64 -2.96 -6.61 -1.54
C LEU A 64 -3.23 -5.39 -2.40
N VAL A 65 -3.97 -5.58 -3.49
CA VAL A 65 -4.52 -4.48 -4.29
C VAL A 65 -6.02 -4.38 -4.01
N LEU A 66 -6.44 -3.28 -3.41
CA LEU A 66 -7.82 -3.05 -2.98
C LEU A 66 -8.39 -1.78 -3.62
N PRO A 67 -9.71 -1.73 -3.90
CA PRO A 67 -10.31 -0.57 -4.55
C PRO A 67 -10.40 0.67 -3.64
N ARG A 68 -10.32 0.49 -2.31
CA ARG A 68 -10.50 1.56 -1.32
C ARG A 68 -9.63 1.32 -0.10
N ALA A 69 -9.23 2.43 0.52
CA ALA A 69 -8.62 2.43 1.84
C ALA A 69 -9.66 2.49 2.93
N ASN A 70 -9.91 1.37 3.61
CA ASN A 70 -10.89 1.28 4.68
C ASN A 70 -10.50 0.22 5.73
N ILE A 71 -11.30 0.14 6.80
CA ILE A 71 -11.07 -0.80 7.90
C ILE A 71 -11.07 -2.25 7.41
N GLU A 72 -11.96 -2.61 6.49
CA GLU A 72 -11.98 -3.98 5.94
C GLU A 72 -10.71 -4.30 5.15
N GLY A 73 -10.20 -3.35 4.37
CA GLY A 73 -8.94 -3.53 3.63
C GLY A 73 -7.74 -3.69 4.57
N MET A 74 -7.67 -2.88 5.61
CA MET A 74 -6.66 -3.04 6.66
C MET A 74 -6.79 -4.39 7.38
N ARG A 75 -8.03 -4.84 7.65
CA ARG A 75 -8.28 -6.16 8.27
C ARG A 75 -7.78 -7.29 7.38
N LEU A 76 -8.07 -7.26 6.08
CA LEU A 76 -7.54 -8.21 5.11
C LEU A 76 -6.01 -8.18 5.06
N HIS A 77 -5.42 -6.99 5.07
CA HIS A 77 -3.96 -6.84 5.07
C HIS A 77 -3.31 -7.48 6.32
N LEU A 78 -3.85 -7.24 7.51
CA LEU A 78 -3.37 -7.86 8.74
C LEU A 78 -3.57 -9.38 8.75
N GLN A 79 -4.61 -9.89 8.10
CA GLN A 79 -4.81 -11.33 7.92
C GLN A 79 -3.72 -11.94 7.03
N GLU A 80 -3.34 -11.27 5.95
CA GLU A 80 -2.22 -11.70 5.10
C GLU A 80 -0.89 -11.68 5.85
N ILE A 81 -0.62 -10.66 6.67
CA ILE A 81 0.57 -10.63 7.53
C ILE A 81 0.54 -11.81 8.49
N SER A 82 -0.58 -12.02 9.19
CA SER A 82 -0.75 -13.12 10.15
C SER A 82 -0.52 -14.49 9.52
N ALA A 83 -0.98 -14.71 8.29
CA ALA A 83 -0.76 -15.95 7.55
C ALA A 83 0.72 -16.24 7.24
N GLN A 84 1.56 -15.21 7.20
CA GLN A 84 3.01 -15.34 6.94
C GLN A 84 3.84 -15.51 8.24
N VAL A 85 3.22 -15.37 9.41
CA VAL A 85 3.87 -15.53 10.71
C VAL A 85 3.86 -17.02 11.09
N PRO A 86 5.04 -17.62 11.39
CA PRO A 86 5.14 -19.00 11.84
C PRO A 86 4.41 -19.23 13.15
N GLU A 87 3.99 -20.47 13.37
CA GLU A 87 3.40 -20.86 14.63
C GLU A 87 4.36 -20.57 15.81
N GLY A 88 3.83 -19.94 16.86
CA GLY A 88 4.62 -19.54 18.02
C GLY A 88 5.44 -18.25 17.85
N HIS A 89 5.38 -17.59 16.69
CA HIS A 89 5.89 -16.24 16.48
C HIS A 89 4.79 -15.19 16.63
N HIS A 90 5.19 -13.95 16.91
CA HIS A 90 4.31 -12.80 16.98
C HIS A 90 4.74 -11.76 15.95
N SER A 91 3.80 -11.23 15.16
CA SER A 91 4.05 -10.05 14.33
C SER A 91 3.94 -8.77 15.15
N CYS A 92 4.94 -7.91 15.05
CA CYS A 92 4.88 -6.52 15.47
C CYS A 92 4.99 -5.64 14.23
N CYS A 93 3.93 -4.93 13.88
CA CYS A 93 3.97 -4.01 12.74
C CYS A 93 4.42 -2.62 13.19
N ASP A 94 5.21 -1.94 12.38
CA ASP A 94 5.61 -0.56 12.60
C ASP A 94 4.39 0.37 12.41
N ARG A 95 3.82 0.83 13.51
CA ARG A 95 2.88 1.95 13.47
C ARG A 95 3.01 2.77 14.73
#